data_AF-A0A2B5XEG2-F1
#
_entry.id   AF-A0A2B5XEG2-F1
#
_cell.length_a   1.000
_cell.length_b   1.000
_cell.length_c   1.000
_cell.angle_alpha   90.00
_cell.angle_beta   90.00
_cell.angle_gamma   90.00
#
_symmetry.space_group_name_H-M   'P 1'
#
loop_
_entity.id
_entity.type
_entity.pdbx_description
1 polymer ?
#
loop_
_entity_poly.entity_id
_entity_poly.type
_entity_poly.pdbx_seq_one_letter_code
_entity_poly.pdbx_strand_id
1 'polypeptide(L)'
;MDVIFAPKPDSLISIDVRILRDEDFMRDVPRQMPSPYESSTIRRLKRPIFPIGDKKVLAWGYIKNQQGIGYNLLLLEDKDELYGEWIMLSNSVDGLFKMKYNRPDQFVFEFDELEREIQLVRASHVYSTEVMPFDIKKIQEFIAIN
;
A
#
# COMPACT_ATOMS: atom_id res chain seq x y z
N MET A 1 -30.45 14.10 -35.95
CA MET A 1 -29.15 14.40 -35.35
C MET A 1 -29.06 13.53 -34.12
N ASP A 2 -28.57 12.32 -34.29
CA ASP A 2 -28.44 11.37 -33.19
C ASP A 2 -27.14 11.67 -32.45
N VAL A 3 -27.26 12.01 -31.18
CA VAL A 3 -26.11 12.10 -30.28
C VAL A 3 -25.66 10.67 -30.00
N ILE A 4 -24.59 10.26 -30.67
CA ILE A 4 -23.93 8.99 -30.38
C ILE A 4 -23.26 9.16 -29.01
N PHE A 5 -23.85 8.59 -27.97
CA PHE A 5 -23.12 8.29 -26.75
C PHE A 5 -22.08 7.25 -27.12
N ALA A 6 -20.83 7.68 -27.27
CA ALA A 6 -19.72 6.74 -27.23
C ALA A 6 -19.82 5.99 -25.89
N PRO A 7 -19.86 4.65 -25.87
CA PRO A 7 -19.79 3.92 -24.62
C PRO A 7 -18.52 4.37 -23.89
N LYS A 8 -18.66 4.84 -22.65
CA LYS A 8 -17.55 5.10 -21.74
C LYS A 8 -16.70 3.81 -21.73
N PRO A 9 -15.38 3.86 -21.96
CA PRO A 9 -14.56 2.65 -21.91
C PRO A 9 -14.82 1.96 -20.57
N ASP A 10 -15.21 0.68 -20.61
CA ASP A 10 -15.63 -0.11 -19.45
C ASP A 10 -14.75 0.21 -18.24
N SER A 11 -15.35 0.86 -17.24
CA SER A 11 -14.64 1.30 -16.06
C SER A 11 -14.35 0.11 -15.16
N LEU A 12 -13.28 -0.60 -15.49
CA LEU A 12 -12.87 -1.77 -14.72
C LEU A 12 -12.21 -1.29 -13.41
N ILE A 13 -12.99 -1.30 -12.34
CA ILE A 13 -12.46 -1.24 -10.98
C ILE A 13 -11.87 -2.60 -10.63
N SER A 14 -10.63 -2.60 -10.14
CA SER A 14 -9.95 -3.77 -9.60
C SER A 14 -9.91 -3.68 -8.09
N ILE A 15 -10.34 -4.74 -7.41
CA ILE A 15 -10.25 -4.89 -5.96
C ILE A 15 -9.55 -6.20 -5.67
N ASP A 16 -8.48 -6.14 -4.88
CA ASP A 16 -7.77 -7.33 -4.41
C ASP A 16 -7.37 -7.15 -2.94
N VAL A 17 -7.38 -8.24 -2.18
CA VAL A 17 -7.01 -8.27 -0.77
C VAL A 17 -6.22 -9.54 -0.50
N ARG A 18 -5.03 -9.37 0.08
CA ARG A 18 -4.11 -10.46 0.40
C ARG A 18 -3.78 -10.46 1.89
N ILE A 19 -3.92 -11.63 2.50
CA ILE A 19 -3.39 -11.90 3.84
C ILE A 19 -1.87 -11.91 3.75
N LEU A 20 -1.21 -11.13 4.61
CA LEU A 20 0.24 -11.08 4.70
C LEU A 20 0.73 -12.18 5.63
N ARG A 21 1.52 -13.11 5.11
CA ARG A 21 2.12 -14.19 5.91
C ARG A 21 3.58 -13.87 6.20
N ASP A 22 4.13 -14.38 7.30
CA ASP A 22 5.53 -14.08 7.66
C ASP A 22 6.49 -14.61 6.58
N GLU A 23 6.16 -15.73 5.93
CA GLU A 23 6.92 -16.33 4.85
C GLU A 23 7.13 -15.38 3.66
N ASP A 24 6.15 -14.52 3.36
CA ASP A 24 6.21 -13.55 2.27
C ASP A 24 7.31 -12.50 2.48
N PHE A 25 7.72 -12.31 3.74
CA PHE A 25 8.66 -11.29 4.19
C PHE A 25 9.94 -11.85 4.80
N MET A 26 10.21 -13.14 4.64
CA MET A 26 11.52 -13.70 4.99
C MET A 26 12.54 -13.29 3.92
N ARG A 27 13.66 -12.71 4.35
CA ARG A 27 14.75 -12.28 3.46
C ARG A 27 16.09 -12.77 4.00
N ASP A 28 16.98 -13.16 3.10
CA ASP A 28 18.38 -13.38 3.43
C ASP A 28 19.10 -12.03 3.43
N VAL A 29 19.57 -11.62 4.60
CA VAL A 29 20.29 -10.35 4.75
C VAL A 29 21.75 -10.62 5.12
N PRO A 30 22.71 -9.80 4.64
CA PRO A 30 24.10 -9.91 5.08
C PRO A 30 24.21 -9.78 6.60
N ARG A 31 25.09 -10.55 7.23
CA ARG A 31 25.47 -10.27 8.62
C ARG A 31 26.13 -8.90 8.70
N GLN A 32 25.82 -8.12 9.74
CA GLN A 32 26.39 -6.79 9.96
C GLN A 32 27.92 -6.81 10.15
N MET A 33 28.49 -7.96 10.47
CA MET A 33 29.93 -8.16 10.64
C MET A 33 30.34 -9.42 9.85
N PRO A 34 30.51 -9.31 8.52
CA PRO A 34 30.96 -10.43 7.71
C PRO A 34 32.44 -10.70 8.00
N SER A 35 32.79 -11.98 8.16
CA SER A 35 34.19 -12.40 8.16
C SER A 35 34.81 -12.03 6.81
N PRO A 36 36.08 -11.58 6.73
CA PRO A 36 36.72 -11.20 5.46
C PRO A 36 36.80 -12.33 4.43
N TYR A 37 36.49 -13.58 4.81
CA TYR A 37 36.53 -14.75 3.95
C TYR A 37 35.18 -15.41 3.70
N GLU A 38 34.08 -14.95 4.32
CA GLU A 38 32.75 -15.53 4.16
C GLU A 38 31.64 -14.47 4.17
N SER A 39 30.95 -14.31 3.05
CA SER A 39 29.66 -13.65 3.00
C SER A 39 28.59 -14.59 3.57
N SER A 40 28.41 -14.57 4.89
CA SER A 40 27.28 -15.27 5.52
C SER A 40 26.04 -14.37 5.52
N THR A 41 24.94 -14.92 5.02
CA THR A 41 23.60 -14.33 5.14
C THR A 41 22.87 -14.94 6.33
N ILE A 42 21.89 -14.20 6.87
CA ILE A 42 20.96 -14.69 7.88
C ILE A 42 19.55 -14.43 7.40
N ARG A 43 18.67 -15.40 7.61
CA ARG A 43 17.25 -15.26 7.30
C ARG A 43 16.60 -14.37 8.36
N ARG A 44 16.06 -13.22 7.96
CA ARG A 44 15.35 -12.28 8.84
C ARG A 44 13.94 -12.02 8.33
N LEU A 45 13.02 -11.89 9.26
CA LEU A 45 11.67 -11.40 8.98
C LEU A 45 11.73 -9.89 8.77
N LYS A 46 11.17 -9.43 7.65
CA LYS A 46 11.03 -8.01 7.31
C LYS A 46 9.57 -7.65 7.05
N ARG A 47 8.69 -8.12 7.92
CA ARG A 47 7.27 -7.84 7.79
C ARG A 47 6.99 -6.34 7.98
N PRO A 48 6.11 -5.73 7.18
CA PRO A 48 5.73 -4.33 7.36
C PRO A 48 5.09 -4.13 8.74
N ILE A 49 5.59 -3.15 9.47
CA ILE A 49 5.00 -2.64 10.70
C ILE A 49 4.50 -1.23 10.41
N PHE A 50 3.23 -1.00 10.72
CA PHE A 50 2.62 0.30 10.55
C PHE A 50 3.15 1.23 11.65
N PRO A 51 3.76 2.38 11.30
CA PRO A 51 4.53 3.18 12.26
C PRO A 51 3.65 3.85 13.32
N ILE A 52 2.35 4.00 13.07
CA ILE A 52 1.41 4.56 14.05
C ILE A 52 0.92 3.42 14.95
N GLY A 53 1.32 3.46 16.22
CA GLY A 53 0.94 2.46 17.20
C GLY A 53 1.72 1.13 17.10
N ASP A 54 2.76 1.07 16.27
CA ASP A 54 3.62 -0.11 16.09
C ASP A 54 2.80 -1.38 15.74
N LYS A 55 1.78 -1.20 14.89
CA LYS A 55 0.80 -2.24 14.57
C LYS A 55 1.30 -3.14 13.44
N LYS A 56 1.24 -4.46 13.64
CA LYS A 56 1.54 -5.43 12.59
C LYS A 56 0.52 -5.33 11.46
N VAL A 57 0.97 -5.29 10.20
CA VAL A 57 0.04 -5.35 9.06
C VAL A 57 -0.35 -6.80 8.80
N LEU A 58 -1.63 -7.14 9.00
CA LEU A 58 -2.20 -8.48 8.86
C LEU A 58 -2.61 -8.80 7.43
N ALA A 59 -3.19 -7.82 6.73
CA ALA A 59 -3.57 -7.93 5.33
C ALA A 59 -3.33 -6.58 4.62
N TRP A 60 -3.07 -6.66 3.32
CA TRP A 60 -3.02 -5.51 2.44
C TRP A 60 -3.88 -5.78 1.22
N GLY A 61 -4.57 -4.75 0.76
CA GLY A 61 -5.31 -4.79 -0.47
C GLY A 61 -5.37 -3.41 -1.11
N TYR A 62 -6.09 -3.35 -2.21
CA TYR A 62 -6.35 -2.10 -2.90
C TYR A 62 -7.71 -2.11 -3.57
N ILE A 63 -8.19 -0.91 -3.83
CA ILE A 63 -9.19 -0.63 -4.85
C ILE A 63 -8.59 0.38 -5.81
N LYS A 64 -8.58 0.10 -7.12
CA LYS A 64 -8.05 1.03 -8.13
C LYS A 64 -8.82 0.98 -9.45
N ASN A 65 -8.83 2.09 -10.16
CA ASN A 65 -9.31 2.15 -11.54
C ASN A 65 -8.20 1.72 -12.52
N GLN A 66 -8.51 1.67 -13.82
CA GLN A 66 -7.55 1.31 -14.86
C GLN A 66 -6.36 2.27 -15.00
N GLN A 67 -6.48 3.50 -14.47
CA GLN A 67 -5.40 4.49 -14.46
C GLN A 67 -4.45 4.31 -13.26
N GLY A 68 -4.72 3.35 -12.37
CA GLY A 68 -3.94 3.11 -11.16
C GLY A 68 -4.25 4.06 -10.00
N ILE A 69 -5.29 4.88 -10.12
CA ILE A 69 -5.81 5.76 -9.07
C ILE A 69 -6.70 4.94 -8.14
N GLY A 70 -6.54 5.08 -6.83
CA GLY A 70 -7.20 4.20 -5.88
C GLY A 70 -6.76 4.37 -4.43
N TYR A 71 -7.25 3.50 -3.55
CA TYR A 71 -6.85 3.48 -2.14
C TYR A 71 -6.14 2.17 -1.82
N ASN A 72 -5.15 2.23 -0.94
CA ASN A 72 -4.69 1.02 -0.26
C ASN A 72 -5.62 0.74 0.92
N LEU A 73 -5.85 -0.53 1.19
CA LEU A 73 -6.56 -1.04 2.34
C LEU A 73 -5.57 -1.80 3.20
N LEU A 74 -5.48 -1.48 4.49
CA LEU A 74 -4.67 -2.22 5.44
C LEU A 74 -5.54 -2.75 6.57
N LEU A 75 -5.35 -4.02 6.89
CA LEU A 75 -5.82 -4.58 8.15
C LEU A 75 -4.65 -4.59 9.12
N LEU A 76 -4.77 -3.84 10.21
CA LEU A 76 -3.77 -3.73 11.26
C LEU A 76 -4.14 -4.64 12.44
N GLU A 77 -3.14 -5.21 13.08
CA GLU A 77 -3.32 -5.88 14.36
C GLU A 77 -3.77 -4.86 15.41
N ASP A 78 -4.79 -5.23 16.18
CA ASP A 78 -5.20 -4.52 17.38
C ASP A 78 -5.15 -5.51 18.55
N LYS A 79 -4.52 -5.11 19.66
CA LYS A 79 -4.37 -5.99 20.82
C LYS A 79 -5.66 -6.08 21.64
N ASP A 80 -6.52 -5.08 21.50
CA ASP A 80 -7.78 -4.98 22.23
C ASP A 80 -8.97 -5.51 21.40
N GLU A 81 -8.80 -5.74 20.10
CA GLU A 81 -9.83 -6.26 19.20
C GLU A 81 -9.43 -7.57 18.49
N LEU A 82 -10.32 -8.56 18.52
CA LEU A 82 -10.07 -9.89 17.92
C LEU A 82 -9.81 -9.84 16.41
N TYR A 83 -10.41 -8.87 15.71
CA TYR A 83 -10.42 -8.81 14.25
C TYR A 83 -9.42 -7.81 13.67
N GLY A 84 -8.78 -6.99 14.51
CA GLY A 84 -7.92 -5.89 14.07
C GLY A 84 -8.70 -4.70 13.50
N GLU A 85 -7.95 -3.69 13.03
CA GLU A 85 -8.49 -2.42 12.56
C GLU A 85 -8.25 -2.24 11.06
N TRP A 86 -9.30 -1.93 10.29
CA TRP A 86 -9.16 -1.53 8.88
C TRP A 86 -8.90 -0.03 8.75
N ILE A 87 -7.89 0.30 7.96
CA ILE A 87 -7.58 1.69 7.56
C ILE A 87 -7.43 1.80 6.04
N MET A 88 -7.54 3.03 5.54
CA MET A 88 -7.31 3.40 4.14
C MET A 88 -6.10 4.31 4.01
N LEU A 89 -5.31 4.12 2.94
CA LEU A 89 -4.23 5.03 2.57
C LEU A 89 -4.49 5.67 1.21
N SER A 90 -4.25 6.98 1.14
CA SER A 90 -4.23 7.78 -0.09
C SER A 90 -2.82 8.31 -0.30
N ASN A 91 -2.14 7.84 -1.35
CA ASN A 91 -0.75 8.19 -1.62
C ASN A 91 -0.65 9.23 -2.74
N SER A 92 0.24 10.20 -2.61
CA SER A 92 0.63 11.10 -3.68
C SER A 92 2.14 11.22 -3.74
N VAL A 93 2.65 11.61 -4.91
CA VAL A 93 4.05 12.03 -5.00
C VAL A 93 4.16 13.42 -4.36
N ASP A 94 5.10 13.58 -3.44
CA ASP A 94 5.36 14.87 -2.82
C ASP A 94 5.70 15.92 -3.90
N GLY A 95 5.22 17.15 -3.70
CA GLY A 95 5.31 18.23 -4.69
C GLY A 95 6.74 18.50 -5.18
N LEU A 96 7.74 18.34 -4.32
CA LEU A 96 9.15 18.53 -4.67
C LEU A 96 9.68 17.46 -5.65
N PHE A 97 9.00 16.32 -5.73
CA PHE A 97 9.43 15.17 -6.51
C PHE A 97 8.50 14.85 -7.70
N LYS A 98 7.41 15.62 -7.90
CA LYS A 98 6.42 15.39 -8.98
C LYS A 98 7.02 15.32 -10.39
N MET A 99 8.08 16.07 -10.69
CA MET A 99 8.73 16.01 -12.01
C MET A 99 9.57 14.74 -12.24
N LYS A 100 9.91 13.99 -11.18
CA LYS A 100 10.80 12.83 -11.25
C LYS A 100 10.05 11.50 -11.24
N TYR A 101 8.85 11.45 -10.65
CA TYR A 101 8.08 10.22 -10.53
C TYR A 101 6.80 10.30 -11.35
N ASN A 102 6.62 9.33 -12.25
CA ASN A 102 5.42 9.20 -13.07
C ASN A 102 4.43 8.25 -12.37
N ARG A 103 3.80 8.72 -11.29
CA ARG A 103 2.69 8.02 -10.63
C ARG A 103 1.48 8.96 -10.59
N PRO A 104 0.26 8.42 -10.75
CA PRO A 104 -0.94 9.23 -10.59
C PRO A 104 -1.04 9.73 -9.14
N ASP A 105 -1.69 10.87 -8.94
CA ASP A 105 -2.13 11.26 -7.60
C ASP A 105 -3.13 10.20 -7.11
N GLN A 106 -3.05 9.87 -5.82
CA GLN A 106 -3.85 8.81 -5.20
C GLN A 106 -3.51 7.41 -5.77
N PHE A 107 -2.22 7.06 -5.90
CA PHE A 107 -1.80 5.74 -6.36
C PHE A 107 -1.87 4.68 -5.26
N VAL A 108 -1.96 3.41 -5.64
CA VAL A 108 -1.84 2.28 -4.72
C VAL A 108 -0.43 1.70 -4.73
N PHE A 109 0.04 1.19 -3.60
CA PHE A 109 1.29 0.45 -3.56
C PHE A 109 1.16 -0.85 -4.34
N GLU A 110 2.29 -1.39 -4.77
CA GLU A 110 2.40 -2.78 -5.22
C GLU A 110 2.92 -3.66 -4.06
N PHE A 111 2.69 -4.97 -4.15
CA PHE A 111 2.98 -5.90 -3.04
C PHE A 111 4.46 -5.89 -2.59
N ASP A 112 5.38 -5.76 -3.54
CA ASP A 112 6.82 -5.71 -3.30
C ASP A 112 7.28 -4.38 -2.68
N GLU A 113 6.46 -3.33 -2.76
CA GLU A 113 6.74 -2.04 -2.13
C GLU A 113 6.41 -2.04 -0.63
N LEU A 114 5.54 -2.93 -0.15
CA LEU A 114 4.99 -2.89 1.20
C LEU A 114 6.05 -2.93 2.31
N GLU A 115 7.09 -3.75 2.15
CA GLU A 115 8.18 -3.87 3.13
C GLU A 115 8.80 -2.51 3.45
N ARG A 116 8.97 -1.67 2.42
CA ARG A 116 9.62 -0.37 2.52
C ARG A 116 8.63 0.75 2.79
N GLU A 117 7.61 0.87 1.95
CA GLU A 117 6.79 2.08 1.88
C GLU A 117 5.84 2.23 3.06
N ILE A 118 5.34 1.12 3.63
CA ILE A 118 4.48 1.17 4.81
C ILE A 118 5.20 1.77 6.02
N GLN A 119 6.48 1.44 6.20
CA GLN A 119 7.28 1.94 7.33
C GLN A 119 7.60 3.44 7.19
N LEU A 120 7.48 3.98 5.98
CA LEU A 120 7.73 5.38 5.65
C LEU A 120 6.45 6.23 5.70
N VAL A 121 5.30 5.66 6.05
CA VAL A 121 4.07 6.41 6.28
C VAL A 121 4.31 7.44 7.40
N ARG A 122 4.03 8.72 7.12
CA ARG A 122 4.33 9.90 7.96
C ARG A 122 5.82 10.25 8.12
N ALA A 123 6.73 9.58 7.43
CA ALA A 123 8.11 10.02 7.32
C ALA A 123 8.26 11.09 6.21
N SER A 124 9.33 11.89 6.27
CA SER A 124 9.73 12.71 5.13
C SER A 124 10.24 11.79 4.01
N HIS A 125 9.39 11.51 3.02
CA HIS A 125 9.68 10.62 1.91
C HIS A 125 9.24 11.23 0.57
N VAL A 126 9.59 10.59 -0.55
CA VAL A 126 9.16 11.05 -1.89
C VAL A 126 7.66 10.88 -2.12
N TYR A 127 7.01 10.08 -1.28
CA TYR A 127 5.58 9.91 -1.23
C TYR A 127 5.01 10.55 0.03
N SER A 128 3.87 11.21 -0.12
CA SER A 128 3.03 11.68 0.97
C SER A 128 1.82 10.77 1.08
N THR A 129 1.57 10.24 2.28
CA THR A 129 0.47 9.31 2.53
C THR A 129 -0.48 9.89 3.57
N GLU A 130 -1.73 10.08 3.16
CA GLU A 130 -2.84 10.36 4.07
C GLU A 130 -3.38 9.03 4.63
N VAL A 131 -3.52 8.98 5.96
CA VAL A 131 -4.05 7.81 6.70
C VAL A 131 -5.46 8.15 7.17
N MET A 132 -6.43 7.31 6.81
CA MET A 132 -7.84 7.51 7.15
C MET A 132 -8.41 6.24 7.79
N PRO A 133 -9.38 6.36 8.72
CA PRO A 133 -10.22 5.22 9.11
C PRO A 133 -10.90 4.62 7.88
N PHE A 134 -11.20 3.33 7.91
CA PHE A 134 -11.98 2.70 6.85
C PHE A 134 -13.36 3.36 6.72
N ASP A 135 -13.69 3.80 5.51
CA ASP A 135 -14.97 4.43 5.19
C ASP A 135 -15.57 3.81 3.94
N ILE A 136 -16.60 2.98 4.14
CA ILE A 136 -17.31 2.31 3.05
C ILE A 136 -17.96 3.30 2.08
N LYS A 137 -18.36 4.49 2.54
CA LYS A 137 -18.98 5.49 1.66
C LYS A 137 -17.99 6.02 0.64
N LYS A 138 -16.75 6.30 1.06
CA LYS A 138 -15.66 6.69 0.14
C LYS A 138 -15.39 5.63 -0.92
N ILE A 139 -15.45 4.35 -0.54
CA ILE A 139 -15.29 3.23 -1.48
C ILE A 139 -16.45 3.20 -2.48
N GLN A 140 -17.69 3.33 -2.02
CA GLN A 140 -18.87 3.36 -2.88
C GLN A 140 -18.86 4.55 -3.84
N GLU A 141 -18.50 5.74 -3.36
CA GLU A 141 -18.34 6.94 -4.17
C GLU A 141 -17.26 6.76 -5.23
N PHE A 142 -16.10 6.20 -4.85
CA PHE A 142 -15.02 5.90 -5.80
C PHE A 142 -15.48 4.95 -6.91
N ILE A 143 -16.23 3.90 -6.57
CA ILE A 143 -16.78 2.95 -7.55
C ILE A 143 -17.81 3.64 -8.46
N ALA A 144 -18.65 4.52 -7.92
CA ALA A 144 -19.73 5.15 -8.68
C ALA A 144 -19.23 6.16 -9.74
N ILE A 145 -18.09 6.81 -9.51
CA ILE A 145 -17.56 7.86 -10.40
C ILE A 145 -16.58 7.34 -11.46
N ASN A 146 -16.02 6.14 -11.25
CA ASN A 146 -15.09 5.52 -12.19
C ASN A 146 -15.86 4.61 -13.13
#